data_AF-A0AAD9NT34-F1
#
_entry.id   AF-A0AAD9NT34-F1
#
_cell.length_a   1.000
_cell.length_b   1.000
_cell.length_c   1.000
_cell.angle_alpha   90.00
_cell.angle_beta   90.00
_cell.angle_gamma   90.00
#
_symmetry.space_group_name_H-M   'P 1'
#
loop_
_entity.id
_entity.type
_entity.pdbx_description
1 polymer ?
#
loop_
_entity_poly.entity_id
_entity_poly.type
_entity_poly.pdbx_seq_one_letter_code
_entity_poly.pdbx_strand_id
1 'polypeptide(L)'
;MIHYDGHLSWKQYLPKKPIKWGIKLWCLCDSRTGYCVAFIVYTGAAGNGDVTLDLGYKVVMKLMTKYLLRHHHVYADNYFTSVHLAEDLLQADTYMCGTTRSTRKEFPKTLALAYVPQGQSVKWTREDSSVMVCKWHDKRDICMIATNNAGDDEDVQVRRNRQQVVLSTPTCVRDYNQMMGGVDRLDQYWSYYNVGRSGRRWWKYLFWGIFNIGVINAFILWKLANQPLPRNKRKFALKAFKLKLVHSFMDNFDSGRAIRAPPAVEKLVAAYTVSDDIIQDHPLVRFEGRKRVCQMCAHHKRKTSAGRFVETSFGCLKCKAYLCKVGICFRQFHAE
;
A
#
# COMPACT_ATOMS: atom_id res chain seq x y z
N MET A 1 -4.76 8.62 -1.28
CA MET A 1 -4.80 10.06 -1.68
C MET A 1 -3.50 10.38 -2.38
N ILE A 2 -3.50 11.04 -3.53
CA ILE A 2 -2.26 11.48 -4.18
C ILE A 2 -1.94 12.90 -3.72
N HIS A 3 -0.83 13.06 -3.00
CA HIS A 3 -0.38 14.36 -2.49
C HIS A 3 -0.16 15.37 -3.62
N TYR A 4 -0.76 16.56 -3.51
CA TYR A 4 -0.52 17.67 -4.44
C TYR A 4 -0.89 19.01 -3.78
N ASP A 5 0.08 19.91 -3.63
CA ASP A 5 -0.15 21.21 -2.98
C ASP A 5 -0.48 22.34 -3.94
N GLY A 6 -0.23 22.15 -5.24
CA GLY A 6 -0.47 23.19 -6.25
C GLY A 6 -1.95 23.55 -6.43
N HIS A 7 -2.19 24.56 -7.26
CA HIS A 7 -3.54 25.03 -7.56
C HIS A 7 -4.27 24.03 -8.46
N LEU A 8 -5.41 23.53 -7.98
CA LEU A 8 -6.28 22.62 -8.70
C LEU A 8 -7.69 22.74 -8.11
N SER A 9 -8.67 23.12 -8.93
CA SER A 9 -10.03 23.47 -8.48
C SER A 9 -10.75 22.33 -7.74
N TRP A 10 -10.46 21.09 -8.12
CA TRP A 10 -11.08 19.89 -7.54
C TRP A 10 -10.17 19.13 -6.56
N LYS A 11 -9.05 19.74 -6.14
CA LYS A 11 -8.21 19.21 -5.05
C LYS A 11 -9.05 19.08 -3.77
N GLN A 12 -8.82 18.00 -3.02
CA GLN A 12 -9.55 17.71 -1.80
C GLN A 12 -8.72 17.99 -0.56
N TYR A 13 -9.39 18.44 0.50
CA TYR A 13 -8.85 18.53 1.85
C TYR A 13 -9.50 17.49 2.75
N LEU A 14 -8.70 16.55 3.28
CA LEU A 14 -9.14 15.52 4.22
C LEU A 14 -8.31 15.59 5.50
N PRO A 15 -8.75 16.32 6.54
CA PRO A 15 -7.93 16.63 7.72
C PRO A 15 -7.51 15.39 8.53
N LYS A 16 -8.33 14.33 8.48
CA LYS A 16 -8.11 13.07 9.21
C LYS A 16 -7.19 12.08 8.48
N LYS A 17 -6.70 12.41 7.27
CA LYS A 17 -5.78 11.55 6.50
C LYS A 17 -4.34 12.06 6.65
N PRO A 18 -3.32 11.18 6.58
CA PRO A 18 -1.92 11.59 6.63
C PRO A 18 -1.55 12.61 5.55
N ILE A 19 -2.03 12.36 4.32
CA ILE A 19 -1.98 13.31 3.22
C ILE A 19 -3.28 14.11 3.24
N LYS A 20 -3.22 15.34 3.74
CA LYS A 20 -4.39 16.20 3.92
C LYS A 20 -4.86 16.83 2.62
N TRP A 21 -3.94 17.28 1.77
CA TRP A 21 -4.24 17.96 0.51
C TRP A 21 -3.83 17.10 -0.68
N GLY A 22 -4.73 16.92 -1.65
CA GLY A 22 -4.37 16.19 -2.86
C GLY A 22 -5.53 15.78 -3.77
N ILE A 23 -5.18 14.91 -4.72
CA ILE A 23 -6.09 14.29 -5.67
C ILE A 23 -6.65 13.01 -5.05
N LYS A 24 -7.98 12.99 -4.86
CA LYS A 24 -8.69 11.86 -4.27
C LYS A 24 -8.99 10.82 -5.35
N LEU A 25 -8.65 9.56 -5.03
CA LEU A 25 -9.02 8.39 -5.81
C LEU A 25 -10.01 7.55 -4.99
N TRP A 26 -11.09 7.11 -5.61
CA TRP A 26 -11.91 6.01 -5.11
C TRP A 26 -11.46 4.73 -5.80
N CYS A 27 -11.16 3.69 -5.02
CA CYS A 27 -10.57 2.46 -5.55
C CYS A 27 -11.44 1.26 -5.19
N LEU A 28 -11.61 0.34 -6.14
CA LEU A 28 -12.07 -1.03 -5.93
C LEU A 28 -10.84 -1.92 -5.87
N CYS A 29 -10.67 -2.66 -4.78
CA CYS A 29 -9.52 -3.52 -4.57
C CYS A 29 -9.95 -4.91 -4.14
N ASP A 30 -9.19 -5.93 -4.53
CA ASP A 30 -9.35 -7.28 -3.98
C ASP A 30 -9.09 -7.26 -2.46
N SER A 31 -10.04 -7.79 -1.69
CA SER A 31 -10.04 -7.74 -0.23
C SER A 31 -8.87 -8.48 0.41
N ARG A 32 -8.29 -9.49 -0.24
CA ARG A 32 -7.23 -10.32 0.35
C ARG A 32 -5.83 -9.80 0.02
N THR A 33 -5.64 -9.39 -1.23
CA THR A 33 -4.32 -9.05 -1.78
C THR A 33 -4.05 -7.55 -1.82
N GLY A 34 -5.10 -6.72 -1.89
CA GLY A 34 -4.98 -5.28 -2.16
C GLY A 34 -4.74 -4.95 -3.64
N TYR A 35 -4.97 -5.89 -4.55
CA TYR A 35 -4.88 -5.64 -6.00
C TYR A 35 -5.91 -4.60 -6.41
N CYS A 36 -5.49 -3.49 -6.99
CA CYS A 36 -6.40 -2.43 -7.43
C CYS A 36 -7.02 -2.81 -8.77
N VAL A 37 -8.32 -3.09 -8.74
CA VAL A 37 -9.08 -3.60 -9.89
C VAL A 37 -9.58 -2.45 -10.76
N ALA A 38 -10.10 -1.40 -10.12
CA ALA A 38 -10.60 -0.20 -10.78
C ALA A 38 -10.46 1.00 -9.85
N PHE A 39 -10.42 2.20 -10.43
CA PHE A 39 -10.47 3.44 -9.65
C PHE A 39 -11.18 4.55 -10.42
N ILE A 40 -11.67 5.54 -9.68
CA ILE A 40 -12.25 6.77 -10.21
C ILE A 40 -11.49 7.95 -9.58
N VAL A 41 -11.06 8.89 -10.44
CA VAL A 41 -10.52 10.17 -9.98
C VAL A 41 -11.69 11.05 -9.57
N TYR A 42 -11.71 11.50 -8.30
CA TYR A 42 -12.74 12.42 -7.85
C TYR A 42 -12.38 13.85 -8.28
N THR A 43 -13.23 14.43 -9.13
CA THR A 43 -13.06 15.76 -9.72
C THR A 43 -14.04 16.80 -9.15
N GLY A 44 -14.54 16.60 -7.92
CA GLY A 44 -15.52 17.48 -7.30
C GLY A 44 -16.96 17.19 -7.74
N ALA A 45 -17.86 18.16 -7.55
CA ALA A 45 -19.25 18.05 -7.97
C ALA A 45 -19.34 18.07 -9.50
N ALA A 46 -19.84 16.99 -10.10
CA ALA A 46 -20.21 16.98 -11.50
C ALA A 46 -21.58 17.65 -11.65
N GLY A 47 -21.65 18.79 -12.34
CA GLY A 47 -22.86 19.63 -12.42
C GLY A 47 -24.09 18.98 -13.08
N ASN A 48 -23.95 17.82 -13.73
CA ASN A 48 -25.00 17.24 -14.59
C ASN A 48 -25.33 15.77 -14.25
N GLY A 49 -25.06 15.32 -13.02
CA GLY A 49 -25.47 13.97 -12.59
C GLY A 49 -26.89 13.96 -12.03
N ASP A 50 -27.62 12.86 -12.23
CA ASP A 50 -28.96 12.63 -11.67
C ASP A 50 -28.97 12.93 -10.15
N VAL A 51 -29.61 14.02 -9.74
CA VAL A 51 -29.56 14.53 -8.36
C VAL A 51 -30.24 13.59 -7.38
N THR A 52 -31.03 12.62 -7.86
CA THR A 52 -31.79 11.70 -7.02
C THR A 52 -30.91 10.66 -6.31
N LEU A 53 -29.77 10.28 -6.90
CA LEU A 53 -28.90 9.23 -6.38
C LEU A 53 -27.67 9.78 -5.65
N ASP A 54 -27.40 9.23 -4.45
CA ASP A 54 -26.25 9.60 -3.63
C ASP A 54 -24.92 9.36 -4.37
N LEU A 55 -23.91 10.17 -4.07
CA LEU A 55 -22.59 10.05 -4.68
C LEU A 55 -21.94 8.71 -4.35
N GLY A 56 -22.14 8.21 -3.12
CA GLY A 56 -21.65 6.89 -2.70
C GLY A 56 -22.16 5.77 -3.62
N TYR A 57 -23.48 5.75 -3.85
CA TYR A 57 -24.15 4.80 -4.75
C TYR A 57 -23.51 4.82 -6.15
N LYS A 58 -23.42 6.01 -6.78
CA LYS A 58 -22.90 6.15 -8.14
C LYS A 58 -21.47 5.63 -8.27
N VAL A 59 -20.65 5.85 -7.25
CA VAL A 59 -19.26 5.40 -7.22
C VAL A 59 -19.19 3.89 -7.15
N VAL A 60 -19.94 3.25 -6.25
CA VAL A 60 -19.95 1.78 -6.12
C VAL A 60 -20.45 1.14 -7.42
N MET A 61 -21.59 1.57 -7.95
CA MET A 61 -22.15 1.02 -9.18
C MET A 61 -21.21 1.16 -10.38
N LYS A 62 -20.55 2.32 -10.50
CA LYS A 62 -19.57 2.56 -11.58
C LYS A 62 -18.29 1.72 -11.43
N LEU A 63 -17.80 1.53 -10.21
CA LEU A 63 -16.63 0.67 -9.97
C LEU A 63 -16.96 -0.81 -10.19
N MET A 64 -18.17 -1.21 -9.82
CA MET A 64 -18.64 -2.59 -9.90
C MET A 64 -19.21 -2.98 -11.26
N THR A 65 -19.44 -2.06 -12.20
CA THR A 65 -20.13 -2.34 -13.49
C THR A 65 -19.65 -3.60 -14.22
N LYS A 66 -18.34 -3.90 -14.21
CA LYS A 66 -17.76 -5.10 -14.89
C LYS A 66 -17.77 -6.38 -14.03
N TYR A 67 -18.21 -6.27 -12.79
CA TYR A 67 -18.13 -7.27 -11.73
C TYR A 67 -19.51 -7.58 -11.12
N LEU A 68 -20.58 -6.93 -11.61
CA LEU A 68 -21.95 -7.31 -11.30
C LEU A 68 -22.28 -8.67 -11.92
N LEU A 69 -23.33 -9.33 -11.41
CA LEU A 69 -23.82 -10.63 -11.87
C LEU A 69 -22.80 -11.78 -11.73
N ARG A 70 -21.95 -11.71 -10.71
CA ARG A 70 -20.85 -12.65 -10.49
C ARG A 70 -20.77 -13.18 -9.07
N HIS A 71 -21.80 -12.94 -8.25
CA HIS A 71 -21.87 -13.36 -6.85
C HIS A 71 -20.69 -12.83 -6.02
N HIS A 72 -20.14 -11.68 -6.39
CA HIS A 72 -19.07 -11.03 -5.65
C HIS A 72 -19.61 -10.39 -4.37
N HIS A 73 -18.73 -10.27 -3.36
CA HIS A 73 -19.04 -9.62 -2.09
C HIS A 73 -18.30 -8.28 -2.01
N VAL A 74 -19.06 -7.18 -1.97
CA VAL A 74 -18.55 -5.82 -1.89
C VAL A 74 -18.50 -5.37 -0.43
N TYR A 75 -17.30 -5.05 0.05
CA TYR A 75 -17.09 -4.50 1.38
C TYR A 75 -16.84 -3.00 1.30
N ALA A 76 -17.65 -2.19 1.99
CA ALA A 76 -17.57 -0.74 1.86
C ALA A 76 -17.74 0.01 3.21
N ASP A 77 -17.14 1.20 3.30
CA ASP A 77 -17.31 2.07 4.46
C ASP A 77 -18.69 2.76 4.47
N ASN A 78 -18.98 3.46 5.56
CA ASN A 78 -20.26 4.16 5.74
C ASN A 78 -20.56 5.31 4.77
N TYR A 79 -19.57 5.76 4.00
CA TYR A 79 -19.79 6.79 2.98
C TYR A 79 -20.46 6.18 1.74
N PHE A 80 -20.18 4.90 1.46
CA PHE A 80 -20.66 4.22 0.26
C PHE A 80 -21.92 3.38 0.47
N THR A 81 -22.38 3.17 1.70
CA THR A 81 -23.51 2.26 1.99
C THR A 81 -24.86 2.99 2.10
N SER A 82 -25.90 2.36 1.55
CA SER A 82 -27.33 2.68 1.72
C SER A 82 -28.17 1.43 1.50
N VAL A 83 -29.44 1.45 1.92
CA VAL A 83 -30.36 0.31 1.72
C VAL A 83 -30.63 0.11 0.23
N HIS A 84 -30.95 1.19 -0.48
CA HIS A 84 -31.17 1.17 -1.93
C HIS A 84 -29.97 0.60 -2.71
N LEU A 85 -28.73 0.94 -2.33
CA LEU A 85 -27.56 0.34 -2.98
C LEU A 85 -27.48 -1.17 -2.74
N ALA A 86 -27.77 -1.62 -1.51
CA ALA A 86 -27.72 -3.04 -1.18
C ALA A 86 -28.79 -3.84 -1.94
N GLU A 87 -29.98 -3.25 -2.15
CA GLU A 87 -31.05 -3.85 -2.96
C GLU A 87 -30.64 -4.01 -4.42
N ASP A 88 -30.14 -2.95 -5.04
CA ASP A 88 -29.75 -2.97 -6.46
C ASP A 88 -28.57 -3.91 -6.71
N LEU A 89 -27.60 -3.95 -5.79
CA LEU A 89 -26.51 -4.92 -5.87
C LEU A 89 -27.03 -6.36 -5.76
N LEU A 90 -27.96 -6.61 -4.84
CA LEU A 90 -28.54 -7.94 -4.66
C LEU A 90 -29.37 -8.38 -5.87
N GLN A 91 -30.16 -7.47 -6.46
CA GLN A 91 -30.86 -7.70 -7.74
C GLN A 91 -29.88 -8.00 -8.89
N ALA A 92 -28.65 -7.51 -8.79
CA ALA A 92 -27.56 -7.78 -9.72
C ALA A 92 -26.63 -8.91 -9.25
N ASP A 93 -27.14 -9.89 -8.50
CA ASP A 93 -26.40 -11.06 -7.98
C ASP A 93 -25.03 -10.67 -7.38
N THR A 94 -25.01 -9.58 -6.61
CA THR A 94 -23.82 -9.04 -5.97
C THR A 94 -24.14 -8.70 -4.52
N TYR A 95 -23.39 -9.29 -3.60
CA TYR A 95 -23.66 -9.12 -2.18
C TYR A 95 -22.88 -7.92 -1.62
N MET A 96 -23.41 -7.28 -0.59
CA MET A 96 -22.78 -6.15 0.09
C MET A 96 -22.63 -6.43 1.57
N CYS A 97 -21.56 -5.93 2.17
CA CYS A 97 -21.39 -5.85 3.61
C CYS A 97 -20.64 -4.56 3.97
N GLY A 98 -21.16 -3.76 4.88
CA GLY A 98 -20.49 -2.51 5.21
C GLY A 98 -21.00 -1.85 6.47
N THR A 99 -20.19 -0.94 7.01
CA THR A 99 -20.68 -0.03 8.05
C THR A 99 -21.69 0.93 7.44
N THR A 100 -22.71 1.35 8.18
CA THR A 100 -23.67 2.37 7.73
C THR A 100 -23.93 3.39 8.83
N ARG A 101 -24.45 4.57 8.49
CA ARG A 101 -24.80 5.59 9.48
C ARG A 101 -26.28 5.46 9.83
N SER A 102 -26.61 5.47 11.11
CA SER A 102 -27.99 5.50 11.59
C SER A 102 -28.78 6.74 11.14
N THR A 103 -28.09 7.78 10.68
CA THR A 103 -28.69 9.00 10.13
C THR A 103 -29.00 8.96 8.63
N ARG A 104 -28.71 7.84 7.94
CA ARG A 104 -29.09 7.69 6.52
C ARG A 104 -30.62 7.70 6.38
N LYS A 105 -31.12 8.31 5.31
CA LYS A 105 -32.56 8.47 5.03
C LYS A 105 -33.35 7.15 5.11
N GLU A 106 -32.77 6.08 4.58
CA GLU A 106 -33.37 4.74 4.52
C GLU A 106 -33.02 3.85 5.71
N PHE A 107 -32.26 4.36 6.69
CA PHE A 107 -31.97 3.59 7.88
C PHE A 107 -33.25 3.39 8.71
N PRO A 108 -33.56 2.17 9.19
CA PRO A 108 -34.79 1.90 9.92
C PRO A 108 -34.86 2.73 11.20
N LYS A 109 -35.87 3.62 11.31
CA LYS A 109 -36.02 4.51 12.48
C LYS A 109 -36.21 3.75 13.78
N THR A 110 -36.93 2.63 13.73
CA THR A 110 -37.12 1.71 14.87
C THR A 110 -35.78 1.19 15.38
N LEU A 111 -34.90 0.76 14.47
CA LEU A 111 -33.56 0.31 14.80
C LEU A 111 -32.65 1.44 15.29
N ALA A 112 -32.77 2.65 14.71
CA ALA A 112 -31.97 3.80 15.13
C ALA A 112 -32.22 4.15 16.60
N LEU A 113 -33.49 4.14 17.01
CA LEU A 113 -33.96 4.46 18.36
C LEU A 113 -33.83 3.31 19.36
N ALA A 114 -33.60 2.08 18.89
CA ALA A 114 -33.48 0.91 19.74
C ALA A 114 -32.30 1.03 20.72
N TYR A 115 -32.56 0.78 22.00
CA TYR A 115 -31.51 0.55 22.99
C TYR A 115 -30.95 -0.87 22.81
N VAL A 116 -29.63 -0.98 22.78
CA VAL A 116 -28.93 -2.26 22.60
C VAL A 116 -27.93 -2.42 23.74
N PRO A 117 -28.12 -3.43 24.62
CA PRO A 117 -27.15 -3.71 25.68
C PRO A 117 -25.77 -4.05 25.12
N GLN A 118 -24.72 -3.80 25.91
CA GLN A 118 -23.36 -4.13 25.51
C GLN A 118 -23.20 -5.63 25.22
N GLY A 119 -22.62 -5.94 24.07
CA GLY A 119 -22.42 -7.29 23.57
C GLY A 119 -23.62 -7.88 22.81
N GLN A 120 -24.74 -7.14 22.71
CA GLN A 120 -25.93 -7.60 21.98
C GLN A 120 -26.11 -6.89 20.64
N SER A 121 -26.91 -7.48 19.77
CA SER A 121 -27.31 -6.91 18.49
C SER A 121 -28.82 -6.90 18.32
N VAL A 122 -29.32 -5.91 17.58
CA VAL A 122 -30.70 -5.87 17.08
C VAL A 122 -30.63 -5.76 15.57
N LYS A 123 -31.51 -6.48 14.88
CA LYS A 123 -31.50 -6.61 13.42
C LYS A 123 -32.84 -6.16 12.88
N TRP A 124 -32.79 -5.54 11.72
CA TRP A 124 -33.95 -5.25 10.90
C TRP A 124 -33.67 -5.81 9.52
N THR A 125 -34.64 -6.53 8.95
CA THR A 125 -34.55 -7.05 7.60
C THR A 125 -35.64 -6.42 6.79
N ARG A 126 -35.31 -5.97 5.58
CA ARG A 126 -36.31 -5.46 4.65
C ARG A 126 -37.10 -6.63 4.07
N GLU A 127 -38.42 -6.60 4.27
CA GLU A 127 -39.34 -7.68 3.89
C GLU A 127 -39.20 -8.08 2.41
N ASP A 128 -39.08 -7.10 1.51
CA ASP A 128 -39.11 -7.35 0.07
C ASP A 128 -37.76 -7.73 -0.55
N SER A 129 -36.64 -7.46 0.13
CA SER A 129 -35.31 -7.49 -0.50
C SER A 129 -34.25 -8.22 0.30
N SER A 130 -34.59 -8.83 1.45
CA SER A 130 -33.63 -9.56 2.30
C SER A 130 -32.38 -8.75 2.68
N VAL A 131 -32.45 -7.41 2.59
CA VAL A 131 -31.40 -6.51 3.06
C VAL A 131 -31.46 -6.43 4.57
N MET A 132 -30.38 -6.85 5.23
CA MET A 132 -30.27 -6.82 6.68
C MET A 132 -29.51 -5.57 7.14
N VAL A 133 -30.04 -4.90 8.15
CA VAL A 133 -29.39 -3.81 8.89
C VAL A 133 -29.27 -4.24 10.34
N CYS A 134 -28.04 -4.24 10.86
CA CYS A 134 -27.74 -4.65 12.23
C CYS A 134 -27.20 -3.46 13.03
N LYS A 135 -27.73 -3.26 14.23
CA LYS A 135 -27.16 -2.36 15.25
C LYS A 135 -26.59 -3.21 16.37
N TRP A 136 -25.28 -3.14 16.57
CA TRP A 136 -24.56 -3.88 17.60
C TRP A 136 -23.86 -2.91 18.55
N HIS A 137 -23.98 -3.14 19.85
CA HIS A 137 -23.35 -2.29 20.85
C HIS A 137 -22.12 -2.95 21.45
N ASP A 138 -20.94 -2.39 21.17
CA ASP A 138 -19.71 -2.76 21.88
C ASP A 138 -19.33 -1.69 22.89
N LYS A 139 -18.35 -0.84 22.57
CA LYS A 139 -18.06 0.39 23.32
C LYS A 139 -18.90 1.56 22.83
N ARG A 140 -19.43 1.42 21.63
CA ARG A 140 -20.25 2.36 20.88
C ARG A 140 -21.16 1.56 19.97
N ASP A 141 -22.26 2.16 19.55
CA ASP A 141 -23.12 1.61 18.53
C ASP A 141 -22.37 1.49 17.20
N ILE A 142 -22.39 0.29 16.64
CA ILE A 142 -21.90 -0.01 15.30
C ILE A 142 -23.10 -0.46 14.49
N CYS A 143 -23.38 0.27 13.42
CA CYS A 143 -24.44 -0.06 12.47
C CYS A 143 -23.82 -0.68 11.22
N MET A 144 -24.35 -1.83 10.83
CA MET A 144 -23.93 -2.61 9.67
C MET A 144 -25.11 -2.76 8.70
N ILE A 145 -24.81 -2.86 7.42
CA ILE A 145 -25.73 -3.33 6.39
C ILE A 145 -25.11 -4.54 5.70
N ALA A 146 -25.90 -5.57 5.43
CA ALA A 146 -25.44 -6.76 4.74
C ALA A 146 -26.54 -7.43 3.90
N THR A 147 -26.13 -8.06 2.80
CA THR A 147 -26.93 -9.00 2.01
C THR A 147 -26.26 -10.36 1.86
N ASN A 148 -25.04 -10.53 2.42
CA ASN A 148 -24.26 -11.77 2.33
C ASN A 148 -24.41 -12.70 3.54
N ASN A 149 -25.06 -12.27 4.62
CA ASN A 149 -25.32 -13.06 5.82
C ASN A 149 -26.56 -12.53 6.56
N ALA A 150 -27.14 -13.37 7.43
CA ALA A 150 -28.28 -13.01 8.26
C ALA A 150 -27.90 -12.21 9.52
N GLY A 151 -26.60 -12.01 9.76
CA GLY A 151 -26.11 -11.31 10.94
C GLY A 151 -26.17 -12.13 12.22
N ASP A 152 -26.22 -13.47 12.14
CA ASP A 152 -26.22 -14.35 13.31
C ASP A 152 -25.09 -13.99 14.28
N ASP A 153 -25.37 -14.05 15.58
CA ASP A 153 -24.40 -13.70 16.61
C ASP A 153 -23.53 -14.92 16.92
N GLU A 154 -22.21 -14.75 16.82
CA GLU A 154 -21.23 -15.79 17.10
C GLU A 154 -20.24 -15.34 18.15
N ASP A 155 -19.78 -16.28 18.97
CA ASP A 155 -18.75 -16.03 19.97
C ASP A 155 -17.38 -15.90 19.32
N VAL A 156 -16.82 -14.69 19.38
CA VAL A 156 -15.49 -14.40 18.84
C VAL A 156 -14.54 -14.10 20.00
N GLN A 157 -13.37 -14.75 20.01
CA GLN A 157 -12.31 -14.41 20.95
C GLN A 157 -11.61 -13.11 20.53
N VAL A 158 -11.69 -12.10 21.39
CA VAL A 158 -11.08 -10.79 21.16
C VAL A 158 -10.11 -10.47 22.29
N ARG A 159 -8.95 -9.91 21.95
CA ARG A 159 -7.97 -9.48 22.95
C ARG A 159 -8.29 -8.06 23.43
N ARG A 160 -8.69 -7.90 24.69
CA ARG A 160 -8.91 -6.59 25.35
C ARG A 160 -7.96 -6.44 26.52
N ASN A 161 -7.26 -5.32 26.62
CA ASN A 161 -6.33 -5.03 27.73
C ASN A 161 -5.37 -6.19 28.05
N ARG A 162 -4.81 -6.82 27.00
CA ARG A 162 -3.94 -8.00 27.04
C ARG A 162 -4.60 -9.31 27.50
N GLN A 163 -5.85 -9.32 27.95
CA GLN A 163 -6.64 -10.51 28.27
C GLN A 163 -7.47 -10.97 27.06
N GLN A 164 -7.79 -12.26 27.00
CA GLN A 164 -8.75 -12.79 26.03
C GLN A 164 -10.16 -12.74 26.61
N VAL A 165 -11.09 -12.16 25.85
CA VAL A 165 -12.50 -12.03 26.20
C VAL A 165 -13.30 -12.61 25.05
N VAL A 166 -14.31 -13.42 25.37
CA VAL A 166 -15.28 -13.90 24.37
C VAL A 166 -16.37 -12.84 24.23
N LEU A 167 -16.63 -12.44 22.99
CA LEU A 167 -17.61 -11.41 22.66
C LEU A 167 -18.57 -11.96 21.61
N SER A 168 -19.86 -12.00 21.95
CA SER A 168 -20.91 -12.30 21.00
C SER A 168 -20.95 -11.19 19.94
N THR A 169 -20.62 -11.54 18.70
CA THR A 169 -20.37 -10.62 17.60
C THR A 169 -21.18 -11.06 16.38
N PRO A 170 -21.96 -10.15 15.76
CA PRO A 170 -22.66 -10.46 14.52
C PRO A 170 -21.71 -10.88 13.41
N THR A 171 -22.10 -11.91 12.64
CA THR A 171 -21.36 -12.39 11.47
C THR A 171 -21.04 -11.28 10.47
N CYS A 172 -21.92 -10.30 10.27
CA CYS A 172 -21.65 -9.14 9.42
C CYS A 172 -20.46 -8.29 9.90
N VAL A 173 -20.29 -8.11 11.22
CA VAL A 173 -19.15 -7.39 11.80
C VAL A 173 -17.86 -8.19 11.61
N ARG A 174 -17.92 -9.50 11.83
CA ARG A 174 -16.79 -10.42 11.62
C ARG A 174 -16.32 -10.39 10.17
N ASP A 175 -17.23 -10.62 9.22
CA ASP A 175 -16.94 -10.67 7.78
C ASP A 175 -16.38 -9.34 7.29
N TYR A 176 -16.98 -8.22 7.72
CA TYR A 176 -16.49 -6.89 7.40
C TYR A 176 -15.06 -6.68 7.90
N ASN A 177 -14.76 -6.98 9.17
CA ASN A 177 -13.43 -6.81 9.74
C ASN A 177 -12.36 -7.66 9.03
N GLN A 178 -12.73 -8.85 8.55
CA GLN A 178 -11.82 -9.71 7.79
C GLN A 178 -11.52 -9.16 6.38
N MET A 179 -12.50 -8.54 5.73
CA MET A 179 -12.46 -8.26 4.29
C MET A 179 -12.32 -6.78 3.91
N MET A 180 -12.59 -5.83 4.81
CA MET A 180 -12.56 -4.38 4.51
C MET A 180 -11.17 -3.83 4.13
N GLY A 181 -10.09 -4.52 4.51
CA GLY A 181 -8.72 -3.98 4.43
C GLY A 181 -8.09 -3.94 3.03
N GLY A 182 -8.82 -4.24 1.95
CA GLY A 182 -8.25 -4.28 0.59
C GLY A 182 -7.63 -2.96 0.16
N VAL A 183 -8.38 -1.86 0.30
CA VAL A 183 -7.91 -0.51 -0.06
C VAL A 183 -6.78 -0.04 0.87
N ASP A 184 -6.87 -0.35 2.16
CA ASP A 184 -5.82 0.02 3.12
C ASP A 184 -4.50 -0.73 2.85
N ARG A 185 -4.56 -1.99 2.37
CA ARG A 185 -3.37 -2.73 1.91
C ARG A 185 -2.73 -2.05 0.68
N LEU A 186 -3.54 -1.57 -0.26
CA LEU A 186 -3.03 -0.79 -1.40
C LEU A 186 -2.33 0.49 -0.91
N ASP A 187 -2.95 1.25 -0.01
CA ASP A 187 -2.38 2.49 0.56
C ASP A 187 -1.08 2.20 1.33
N GLN A 188 -1.04 1.08 2.06
CA GLN A 188 0.17 0.60 2.72
C GLN A 188 1.29 0.31 1.72
N TYR A 189 1.04 -0.44 0.64
CA TYR A 189 2.04 -0.68 -0.39
C TYR A 189 2.51 0.62 -1.06
N TRP A 190 1.57 1.55 -1.29
CA TRP A 190 1.86 2.85 -1.85
C TRP A 190 2.83 3.65 -0.97
N SER A 191 2.64 3.61 0.35
CA SER A 191 3.49 4.34 1.30
C SER A 191 4.97 3.94 1.20
N TYR A 192 5.27 2.73 0.71
CA TYR A 192 6.63 2.21 0.61
C TYR A 192 7.25 2.41 -0.79
N TYR A 193 8.40 3.09 -0.83
CA TYR A 193 9.21 3.28 -2.04
C TYR A 193 8.42 3.93 -3.19
N ASN A 194 7.60 4.95 -2.87
CA ASN A 194 6.78 5.66 -3.85
C ASN A 194 7.67 6.25 -4.97
N VAL A 195 7.29 5.98 -6.22
CA VAL A 195 7.98 6.47 -7.42
C VAL A 195 7.27 7.72 -7.89
N GLY A 196 7.94 8.87 -7.87
CA GLY A 196 7.37 10.10 -8.39
C GLY A 196 8.34 11.27 -8.24
N ARG A 197 8.24 12.24 -9.15
CA ARG A 197 9.01 13.50 -9.06
C ARG A 197 8.06 14.64 -8.78
N SER A 198 8.48 15.55 -7.91
CA SER A 198 7.77 16.81 -7.71
C SER A 198 7.74 17.63 -8.99
N GLY A 199 6.68 18.42 -9.16
CA GLY A 199 6.53 19.27 -10.33
C GLY A 199 5.41 20.28 -10.13
N ARG A 200 5.28 21.24 -11.05
CA ARG A 200 4.20 22.24 -10.98
C ARG A 200 2.86 21.70 -11.48
N ARG A 201 2.89 20.79 -12.46
CA ARG A 201 1.69 20.30 -13.16
C ARG A 201 1.06 19.12 -12.43
N TRP A 202 -0.21 19.25 -12.04
CA TRP A 202 -0.97 18.24 -11.29
C TRP A 202 -1.04 16.88 -11.99
N TRP A 203 -1.16 16.85 -13.32
CA TRP A 203 -1.31 15.61 -14.07
C TRP A 203 -0.09 14.69 -13.95
N LYS A 204 1.10 15.24 -13.66
CA LYS A 204 2.30 14.42 -13.39
C LYS A 204 2.13 13.60 -12.11
N TYR A 205 1.51 14.17 -11.08
CA TYR A 205 1.23 13.47 -9.83
C TYR A 205 0.19 12.37 -10.04
N LEU A 206 -0.84 12.65 -10.84
CA LEU A 206 -1.82 11.63 -11.22
C LEU A 206 -1.16 10.49 -12.01
N PHE A 207 -0.34 10.80 -13.01
CA PHE A 207 0.43 9.82 -13.78
C PHE A 207 1.29 8.94 -12.86
N TRP A 208 2.10 9.54 -11.99
CA TRP A 208 2.93 8.79 -11.04
C TRP A 208 2.08 7.94 -10.10
N GLY A 209 0.93 8.43 -9.66
CA GLY A 209 0.03 7.65 -8.82
C GLY A 209 -0.49 6.40 -9.53
N ILE A 210 -0.98 6.54 -10.76
CA ILE A 210 -1.45 5.41 -11.57
C ILE A 210 -0.30 4.44 -11.87
N PHE A 211 0.89 4.96 -12.17
CA PHE A 211 2.09 4.15 -12.37
C PHE A 211 2.45 3.32 -11.12
N ASN A 212 2.39 3.91 -9.93
CA ASN A 212 2.62 3.18 -8.68
C ASN A 212 1.58 2.08 -8.48
N ILE A 213 0.29 2.33 -8.74
CA ILE A 213 -0.75 1.30 -8.70
C ILE A 213 -0.37 0.15 -9.63
N GLY A 214 0.05 0.45 -10.87
CA GLY A 214 0.51 -0.56 -11.84
C GLY A 214 1.67 -1.41 -11.32
N VAL A 215 2.69 -0.78 -10.73
CA VAL A 215 3.84 -1.49 -10.12
C VAL A 215 3.40 -2.36 -8.94
N ILE A 216 2.46 -1.90 -8.10
CA ILE A 216 1.92 -2.66 -6.98
C ILE A 216 1.11 -3.87 -7.48
N ASN A 217 0.26 -3.67 -8.47
CA ASN A 217 -0.50 -4.76 -9.10
C ASN A 217 0.43 -5.81 -9.71
N ALA A 218 1.47 -5.38 -10.44
CA ALA A 218 2.49 -6.29 -10.97
C ALA A 218 3.23 -7.06 -9.87
N PHE A 219 3.56 -6.41 -8.75
CA PHE A 219 4.15 -7.06 -7.58
C PHE A 219 3.22 -8.13 -6.98
N ILE A 220 1.92 -7.83 -6.87
CA ILE A 220 0.92 -8.77 -6.35
C ILE A 220 0.81 -9.99 -7.27
N LEU A 221 0.67 -9.78 -8.58
CA LEU A 221 0.64 -10.88 -9.56
C LEU A 221 1.91 -11.72 -9.53
N TRP A 222 3.07 -11.08 -9.47
CA TRP A 222 4.35 -11.77 -9.34
C TRP A 222 4.40 -12.63 -8.07
N LYS A 223 3.93 -12.11 -6.93
CA LYS A 223 3.87 -12.86 -5.67
C LYS A 223 2.90 -14.04 -5.74
N LEU A 224 1.78 -13.90 -6.46
CA LEU A 224 0.79 -14.98 -6.65
C LEU A 224 1.32 -16.06 -7.59
N ALA A 225 1.97 -15.69 -8.68
CA ALA A 225 2.57 -16.62 -9.65
C ALA A 225 3.74 -17.44 -9.07
N ASN A 226 4.34 -16.98 -7.98
CA ASN A 226 5.46 -17.66 -7.31
C ASN A 226 5.04 -18.31 -5.97
N GLN A 227 3.76 -18.64 -5.80
CA GLN A 227 3.31 -19.43 -4.65
C GLN A 227 3.62 -20.93 -4.85
N PRO A 228 3.97 -21.68 -3.78
CA PRO A 228 4.22 -21.20 -2.42
C PRO A 228 5.55 -20.45 -2.34
N LEU A 229 5.58 -19.35 -1.56
CA LEU A 229 6.79 -18.55 -1.44
C LEU A 229 7.94 -19.35 -0.78
N PRO A 230 9.17 -19.28 -1.33
CA PRO A 230 10.36 -19.85 -0.71
C PRO A 230 10.57 -19.34 0.73
N ARG A 231 11.26 -20.16 1.56
CA ARG A 231 11.59 -19.82 2.97
C ARG A 231 12.15 -18.39 3.13
N ASN A 232 12.94 -17.91 2.18
CA ASN A 232 13.50 -16.55 2.20
C ASN A 232 12.51 -15.49 1.69
N LYS A 233 11.58 -15.09 2.55
CA LYS A 233 10.57 -14.06 2.28
C LYS A 233 11.16 -12.70 1.86
N ARG A 234 12.42 -12.38 2.21
CA ARG A 234 13.06 -11.09 1.85
C ARG A 234 13.26 -10.94 0.35
N LYS A 235 13.48 -12.04 -0.39
CA LYS A 235 13.59 -12.01 -1.86
C LYS A 235 12.26 -11.65 -2.54
N PHE A 236 11.14 -11.78 -1.82
CA PHE A 236 9.78 -11.47 -2.26
C PHE A 236 9.20 -10.20 -1.62
N ALA A 237 10.05 -9.39 -0.99
CA ALA A 237 9.66 -8.08 -0.51
C ALA A 237 9.49 -7.09 -1.66
N LEU A 238 8.60 -6.11 -1.49
CA LEU A 238 8.32 -5.07 -2.49
C LEU A 238 9.60 -4.34 -2.97
N LYS A 239 10.55 -4.09 -2.06
CA LYS A 239 11.84 -3.48 -2.41
C LYS A 239 12.62 -4.32 -3.40
N ALA A 240 12.72 -5.63 -3.16
CA ALA A 240 13.46 -6.54 -4.02
C ALA A 240 12.82 -6.63 -5.41
N PHE A 241 11.49 -6.66 -5.47
CA PHE A 241 10.74 -6.61 -6.72
C PHE A 241 11.00 -5.31 -7.50
N LYS A 242 10.88 -4.14 -6.85
CA LYS A 242 11.15 -2.84 -7.51
C LYS A 242 12.59 -2.74 -8.03
N LEU A 243 13.58 -3.25 -7.30
CA LEU A 243 14.97 -3.29 -7.78
C LEU A 243 15.12 -4.18 -9.02
N LYS A 244 14.51 -5.38 -9.03
CA LYS A 244 14.51 -6.24 -10.22
C LYS A 244 13.86 -5.55 -11.43
N LEU A 245 12.75 -4.86 -11.21
CA LEU A 245 12.06 -4.10 -12.25
C LEU A 245 12.96 -3.02 -12.85
N VAL A 246 13.68 -2.27 -11.99
CA VAL A 246 14.65 -1.25 -12.43
C VAL A 246 15.76 -1.88 -13.27
N HIS A 247 16.37 -2.98 -12.81
CA HIS A 247 17.40 -3.68 -13.59
C HIS A 247 16.85 -4.14 -14.96
N SER A 248 15.65 -4.73 -15.02
CA SER A 248 15.07 -5.13 -16.30
C SER A 248 14.81 -3.97 -17.27
N PHE A 249 14.51 -2.78 -16.74
CA PHE A 249 14.36 -1.59 -17.59
C PHE A 249 15.70 -1.03 -18.04
N MET A 250 16.77 -1.18 -17.25
CA MET A 250 18.12 -0.76 -17.63
C MET A 250 18.74 -1.72 -18.65
N ASP A 251 18.59 -3.02 -18.45
CA ASP A 251 19.17 -4.06 -19.31
C ASP A 251 18.57 -4.03 -20.72
N ASN A 252 17.30 -3.62 -20.83
CA ASN A 252 16.59 -3.44 -22.11
C ASN A 252 16.68 -2.01 -22.66
N PHE A 253 17.41 -1.10 -21.99
CA PHE A 253 17.59 0.27 -22.46
C PHE A 253 18.83 0.36 -23.34
N ASP A 254 18.65 0.05 -24.62
CA ASP A 254 19.68 0.30 -25.62
C ASP A 254 19.63 1.78 -26.00
N SER A 255 20.27 2.62 -25.18
CA SER A 255 20.50 4.00 -25.58
C SER A 255 21.51 3.97 -26.72
N GLY A 256 21.03 3.91 -27.97
CA GLY A 256 21.86 4.14 -29.16
C GLY A 256 22.63 5.47 -29.15
N ARG A 257 22.47 6.28 -28.09
CA ARG A 257 23.41 7.30 -27.63
C ARG A 257 23.85 6.98 -26.21
N ALA A 258 25.10 6.57 -26.04
CA ALA A 258 25.75 6.58 -24.74
C ALA A 258 25.55 7.97 -24.11
N ILE A 259 24.80 8.04 -23.02
CA ILE A 259 24.70 9.26 -22.21
C ILE A 259 26.07 9.42 -21.56
N ARG A 260 26.99 10.12 -22.25
CA ARG A 260 28.28 10.49 -21.67
C ARG A 260 27.99 11.34 -20.44
N ALA A 261 28.49 10.92 -19.29
CA ALA A 261 28.34 11.74 -18.10
C ALA A 261 29.08 13.07 -18.35
N PRO A 262 28.66 14.18 -17.73
CA PRO A 262 29.46 15.39 -17.76
C PRO A 262 30.91 15.05 -17.34
N PRO A 263 31.96 15.59 -17.99
CA PRO A 263 33.35 15.21 -17.72
C PRO A 263 33.75 15.34 -16.24
N ALA A 264 33.10 16.26 -15.51
CA ALA A 264 33.26 16.42 -14.07
C ALA A 264 32.74 15.22 -13.26
N VAL A 265 31.60 14.64 -13.65
CA VAL A 265 31.02 13.45 -13.03
C VAL A 265 31.84 12.22 -13.40
N GLU A 266 32.31 12.11 -14.63
CA GLU A 266 33.23 11.05 -15.06
C GLU A 266 34.54 11.09 -14.26
N LYS A 267 35.16 12.27 -14.10
CA LYS A 267 36.36 12.43 -13.26
C LYS A 267 36.10 12.09 -11.80
N LEU A 268 34.95 12.49 -11.25
CA LEU A 268 34.59 12.20 -9.88
C LEU A 268 34.37 10.69 -9.68
N VAL A 269 33.55 10.06 -10.53
CA VAL A 269 33.29 8.62 -10.50
C VAL A 269 34.59 7.87 -10.69
N ALA A 270 35.41 8.20 -11.68
CA ALA A 270 36.72 7.60 -11.91
C ALA A 270 37.68 7.78 -10.74
N ALA A 271 37.58 8.86 -9.94
CA ALA A 271 38.38 9.04 -8.74
C ALA A 271 37.97 8.07 -7.61
N TYR A 272 36.67 7.72 -7.53
CA TYR A 272 36.10 6.86 -6.48
C TYR A 272 35.85 5.41 -6.91
N THR A 273 35.89 5.09 -8.20
CA THR A 273 35.80 3.72 -8.73
C THR A 273 37.19 3.11 -8.89
N VAL A 274 37.33 1.86 -8.45
CA VAL A 274 38.52 1.05 -8.70
C VAL A 274 38.45 0.60 -10.16
N SER A 275 39.52 0.73 -10.94
CA SER A 275 39.55 0.25 -12.32
C SER A 275 39.43 -1.28 -12.35
N ASP A 276 38.75 -1.81 -13.37
CA ASP A 276 38.53 -3.25 -13.52
C ASP A 276 39.85 -4.02 -13.58
N ASP A 277 40.92 -3.42 -14.13
CA ASP A 277 42.26 -4.02 -14.19
C ASP A 277 42.86 -4.31 -12.80
N ILE A 278 42.65 -3.40 -11.83
CA ILE A 278 43.11 -3.59 -10.45
C ILE A 278 42.26 -4.66 -9.76
N ILE A 279 40.96 -4.73 -10.04
CA ILE A 279 40.07 -5.75 -9.44
C ILE A 279 40.40 -7.15 -9.97
N GLN A 280 40.83 -7.26 -11.23
CA GLN A 280 41.23 -8.55 -11.83
C GLN A 280 42.46 -9.15 -11.16
N ASP A 281 43.51 -8.36 -10.88
CA ASP A 281 44.71 -8.88 -10.21
C ASP A 281 44.59 -8.86 -8.67
N HIS A 282 43.78 -7.95 -8.12
CA HIS A 282 43.53 -7.82 -6.69
C HIS A 282 42.02 -7.89 -6.39
N PRO A 283 41.47 -9.10 -6.20
CA PRO A 283 40.03 -9.27 -5.97
C PRO A 283 39.58 -8.62 -4.65
N LEU A 284 38.71 -7.61 -4.76
CA LEU A 284 38.03 -7.01 -3.61
C LEU A 284 36.90 -7.93 -3.14
N VAL A 285 37.12 -8.64 -2.05
CA VAL A 285 36.17 -9.58 -1.48
C VAL A 285 35.70 -9.15 -0.10
N ARG A 286 34.62 -9.78 0.36
CA ARG A 286 34.20 -9.69 1.76
C ARG A 286 34.83 -10.84 2.53
N PHE A 287 35.61 -10.54 3.57
CA PHE A 287 36.13 -11.55 4.48
C PHE A 287 35.05 -12.01 5.46
N GLU A 288 35.07 -13.29 5.81
CA GLU A 288 34.24 -13.86 6.86
C GLU A 288 34.84 -13.58 8.24
N GLY A 289 34.00 -13.26 9.22
CA GLY A 289 34.40 -12.97 10.61
C GLY A 289 34.22 -11.51 11.04
N ARG A 290 34.95 -11.12 12.11
CA ARG A 290 34.87 -9.77 12.71
C ARG A 290 35.51 -8.72 11.78
N LYS A 291 34.93 -7.52 11.78
CA LYS A 291 35.49 -6.37 11.05
C LYS A 291 36.87 -6.05 11.60
N ARG A 292 37.77 -5.60 10.72
CA ARG A 292 39.10 -5.09 11.12
C ARG A 292 39.27 -3.66 10.64
N VAL A 293 40.21 -2.96 11.25
CA VAL A 293 40.54 -1.58 10.86
C VAL A 293 41.05 -1.55 9.42
N CYS A 294 40.55 -0.60 8.64
CA CYS A 294 41.01 -0.35 7.29
C CYS A 294 42.46 0.16 7.32
N GLN A 295 43.39 -0.54 6.67
CA GLN A 295 44.83 -0.21 6.70
C GLN A 295 45.09 1.21 6.15
N MET A 296 44.46 1.60 5.05
CA MET A 296 44.61 2.95 4.51
C MET A 296 43.93 4.05 5.33
N CYS A 297 42.89 3.71 6.11
CA CYS A 297 42.34 4.67 7.05
C CYS A 297 43.24 4.83 8.26
N ALA A 298 43.85 3.75 8.75
CA ALA A 298 44.84 3.81 9.83
C ALA A 298 46.08 4.61 9.41
N HIS A 299 46.64 4.32 8.22
CA HIS A 299 47.81 5.01 7.67
C HIS A 299 47.59 6.53 7.59
N HIS A 300 46.46 6.96 7.02
CA HIS A 300 46.10 8.37 6.92
C HIS A 300 45.40 8.94 8.18
N LYS A 301 45.42 8.23 9.30
CA LYS A 301 44.79 8.63 10.59
C LYS A 301 43.32 9.06 10.46
N ARG A 302 42.58 8.51 9.49
CA ARG A 302 41.15 8.78 9.27
C ARG A 302 40.30 8.10 10.32
N LYS A 303 39.43 8.87 10.97
CA LYS A 303 38.53 8.43 12.04
C LYS A 303 37.06 8.65 11.64
N THR A 304 36.19 7.85 12.22
CA THR A 304 34.74 8.02 12.17
C THR A 304 34.32 9.30 12.92
N SER A 305 33.09 9.78 12.70
CA SER A 305 32.52 10.92 13.44
C SER A 305 32.50 10.71 14.96
N ALA A 306 32.52 9.45 15.41
CA ALA A 306 32.63 9.06 16.81
C ALA A 306 34.09 8.90 17.29
N GLY A 307 35.09 9.38 16.54
CA GLY A 307 36.50 9.37 16.92
C GLY A 307 37.24 8.03 16.83
N ARG A 308 36.56 6.96 16.40
CA ARG A 308 37.15 5.60 16.27
C ARG A 308 37.76 5.37 14.89
N PHE A 309 38.74 4.47 14.80
CA PHE A 309 39.27 4.03 13.50
C PHE A 309 38.19 3.38 12.64
N VAL A 310 38.29 3.57 11.32
CA VAL A 310 37.33 3.03 10.35
C VAL A 310 37.53 1.52 10.21
N GLU A 311 36.49 0.74 10.51
CA GLU A 311 36.52 -0.71 10.36
C GLU A 311 35.75 -1.18 9.11
N THR A 312 36.25 -2.24 8.47
CA THR A 312 35.71 -2.81 7.24
C THR A 312 35.68 -4.34 7.33
N SER A 313 34.71 -4.96 6.64
CA SER A 313 34.67 -6.40 6.38
C SER A 313 35.12 -6.75 4.96
N PHE A 314 35.60 -5.77 4.21
CA PHE A 314 36.03 -5.92 2.83
C PHE A 314 37.54 -5.74 2.75
N GLY A 315 38.15 -6.33 1.73
CA GLY A 315 39.60 -6.29 1.56
C GLY A 315 40.08 -6.98 0.30
N CYS A 316 41.36 -6.84 0.01
CA CYS A 316 42.01 -7.52 -1.11
C CYS A 316 42.30 -8.97 -0.73
N LEU A 317 41.78 -9.93 -1.49
CA LEU A 317 41.99 -11.36 -1.25
C LEU A 317 43.48 -11.74 -1.39
N LYS A 318 44.15 -11.19 -2.40
CA LYS A 318 45.57 -11.46 -2.70
C LYS A 318 46.49 -10.90 -1.63
N CYS A 319 46.31 -9.64 -1.24
CA CYS A 319 47.14 -8.97 -0.23
C CYS A 319 46.71 -9.24 1.23
N LYS A 320 45.56 -9.91 1.43
CA LYS A 320 44.93 -10.12 2.75
C LYS A 320 44.75 -8.82 3.56
N ALA A 321 44.59 -7.71 2.84
CA ALA A 321 44.52 -6.35 3.39
C ALA A 321 43.06 -5.91 3.57
N TYR A 322 42.70 -5.45 4.76
CA TYR A 322 41.35 -4.93 5.04
C TYR A 322 41.25 -3.48 4.58
N LEU A 323 40.36 -3.22 3.62
CA LEU A 323 40.23 -1.93 2.92
C LEU A 323 38.76 -1.53 2.79
N CYS A 324 38.47 -0.23 2.83
CA CYS A 324 37.10 0.25 2.69
C CYS A 324 36.52 -0.15 1.31
N LYS A 325 35.33 -0.76 1.31
CA LYS A 325 34.61 -1.13 0.08
C LYS A 325 34.29 0.09 -0.80
N VAL A 326 33.97 1.20 -0.15
CA VAL A 326 33.54 2.45 -0.79
C VAL A 326 34.57 3.52 -0.49
N GLY A 327 35.05 4.20 -1.53
CA GLY A 327 36.05 5.25 -1.44
C GLY A 327 37.42 4.88 -2.01
N ILE A 328 38.37 5.80 -1.91
CA ILE A 328 39.69 5.72 -2.55
C ILE A 328 40.67 4.74 -1.89
N CYS A 329 40.34 4.18 -0.71
CA CYS A 329 41.26 3.37 0.09
C CYS A 329 41.77 2.13 -0.65
N PHE A 330 40.91 1.45 -1.39
CA PHE A 330 41.32 0.26 -2.12
C PHE A 330 42.29 0.61 -3.26
N ARG A 331 42.01 1.70 -3.97
CA ARG A 331 42.86 2.17 -5.06
C ARG A 331 44.21 2.66 -4.55
N GLN A 332 44.22 3.50 -3.51
CA GLN A 332 45.45 4.05 -2.94
C GLN A 332 46.41 2.94 -2.49
N PHE A 333 45.88 1.87 -1.87
CA PHE A 333 46.70 0.75 -1.41
C PHE A 333 47.39 -0.03 -2.54
N HIS A 334 46.85 -0.01 -3.76
CA HIS A 334 47.40 -0.73 -4.91
C HIS A 334 47.93 0.22 -6.00
N ALA A 335 48.01 1.52 -5.70
CA ALA A 335 48.61 2.54 -6.56
C ALA A 335 49.98 3.00 -6.04
N GLU A 336 50.28 2.69 -4.78
CA GLU A 336 51.63 2.65 -4.19
C GLU A 336 52.23 1.27 -4.45
#